data_AF-A0AAW8NA28-F1
#
_entry.id   AF-A0AAW8NA28-F1
#
_cell.length_a   1.000
_cell.length_b   1.000
_cell.length_c   1.000
_cell.angle_alpha   90.00
_cell.angle_beta   90.00
_cell.angle_gamma   90.00
#
_symmetry.space_group_name_H-M   'P 1'
#
loop_
_entity.id
_entity.type
_entity.pdbx_description
1 polymer ?
#
loop_
_entity_poly.entity_id
_entity_poly.type
_entity_poly.pdbx_seq_one_letter_code
_entity_poly.pdbx_strand_id
1 'polypeptide(L)'
;MSSPEIRWAGPRALLLELDSLDAVLSLHSRLRDNPAAGQVDVLAAARTVLVAFDSRASARAARGPLARLGSMPAGAAAVQDTPVRIEVVYDGEDLAEVGELTGMGPEGVVAAHTGQLWTAAFGGFAPGFAYLVGETDALNVPRRGTPRTAVPAGSVALAGNFSAVYPRRSPGGWQLIGHTATRMWDLQREQPALVRPGTTVQYVAVRELIQLSRTETDQADGTQADAAAAQTPAAGPALEVLSPGPQALIQDLGRPGLGDLGVSPAGAADTASARQANRLVGNLPTDAVIENVMGGLSVQARGELTVALSGAGTAADIRSEGGIIRQAPMYAPFPLHDGESLHLGVPEAGLRTYLAVRGGIDVPPVLGSRSTDLMSGIGPAPLAAGTVLPVGAVDSARAVGHAEPPALPADLSPGAGGSPVVLRITTGPRHDWFTPRSHEALTGQAWTVTAESNRIGVRLGTGPSTPGADAGTPLERAREGELPSEGVVAGSLQVPPSGLPVLFLADHPVTGGYPVIGAVIPEDLPAAAQLPPGATVRFVEVDPETLQPPAPLPSTRKKQ
;
A
#
# COMPACT_ATOMS: atom_id res chain seq x y z
N MET A 1 10.05 32.67 10.73
CA MET A 1 9.61 31.49 9.98
C MET A 1 8.23 31.14 10.49
N SER A 2 7.29 30.83 9.59
CA SER A 2 5.96 30.38 9.99
C SER A 2 6.09 29.05 10.74
N SER A 3 5.22 28.79 11.72
CA SER A 3 5.10 27.42 12.24
C SER A 3 4.45 26.55 11.15
N PRO A 4 4.92 25.31 10.96
CA PRO A 4 4.34 24.43 9.95
C PRO A 4 2.86 24.21 10.23
N GLU A 5 2.04 24.19 9.17
CA GLU A 5 0.66 23.78 9.31
C GLU A 5 0.64 22.27 9.53
N ILE A 6 0.03 21.80 10.63
CA ILE A 6 -0.09 20.38 10.93
C ILE A 6 -1.54 19.96 10.80
N ARG A 7 -1.78 19.02 9.88
CA ARG A 7 -3.09 18.46 9.55
C ARG A 7 -3.15 16.99 9.95
N TRP A 8 -4.32 16.54 10.38
CA TRP A 8 -4.58 15.12 10.57
C TRP A 8 -4.66 14.42 9.21
N ALA A 9 -3.98 13.29 9.07
CA ALA A 9 -4.07 12.40 7.93
C ALA A 9 -4.63 11.05 8.39
N GLY A 10 -5.81 11.08 9.02
CA GLY A 10 -6.32 9.97 9.83
C GLY A 10 -5.89 10.06 11.30
N PRO A 11 -6.45 9.21 12.19
CA PRO A 11 -6.25 9.34 13.64
C PRO A 11 -4.88 8.86 14.13
N ARG A 12 -4.03 8.32 13.26
CA ARG A 12 -2.67 7.83 13.58
C ARG A 12 -1.59 8.41 12.69
N ALA A 13 -1.87 9.47 11.94
CA ALA A 13 -0.87 10.13 11.12
C ALA A 13 -1.07 11.64 11.07
N LEU A 14 0.03 12.36 10.95
CA LEU A 14 0.09 13.82 10.85
C LEU A 14 0.80 14.21 9.56
N LEU A 15 0.23 15.15 8.82
CA LEU A 15 0.82 15.75 7.64
C LEU A 15 1.28 17.17 8.01
N LEU A 16 2.58 17.41 7.94
CA LEU A 16 3.17 18.72 8.15
C LEU A 16 3.41 19.38 6.80
N GLU A 17 2.87 20.57 6.59
CA GLU A 17 3.11 21.39 5.40
C GLU A 17 4.18 22.45 5.69
N LEU A 18 5.13 22.58 4.77
CA LEU A 18 6.35 23.36 4.93
C LEU A 18 6.54 24.33 3.77
N ASP A 19 7.15 25.48 4.06
CA ASP A 19 7.28 26.60 3.12
C ASP A 19 8.28 26.32 1.98
N SER A 20 9.21 25.38 2.16
CA SER A 20 10.25 25.05 1.18
C SER A 20 10.65 23.59 1.21
N LEU A 21 11.26 23.14 0.11
CA LEU A 21 11.82 21.79 0.02
C LEU A 21 12.94 21.56 1.04
N ASP A 22 13.83 22.53 1.25
CA ASP A 22 14.90 22.43 2.26
C ASP A 22 14.36 22.19 3.66
N ALA A 23 13.23 22.81 4.00
CA ALA A 23 12.55 22.58 5.27
C ALA A 23 12.00 21.14 5.35
N VAL A 24 11.44 20.61 4.26
CA VAL A 24 11.00 19.20 4.15
C VAL A 24 12.17 18.26 4.40
N LEU A 25 13.28 18.43 3.66
CA LEU A 25 14.46 17.56 3.76
C LEU A 25 15.08 17.62 5.16
N SER A 26 15.17 18.82 5.74
CA SER A 26 15.73 18.99 7.07
C SER A 26 14.84 18.36 8.16
N LEU A 27 13.51 18.50 8.08
CA LEU A 27 12.61 17.88 9.03
C LEU A 27 12.62 16.35 8.88
N HIS A 28 12.55 15.87 7.65
CA HIS A 28 12.60 14.45 7.32
C HIS A 28 13.86 13.79 7.86
N SER A 29 15.05 14.34 7.58
CA SER A 29 16.32 13.79 8.10
C SER A 29 16.32 13.74 9.64
N ARG A 30 15.84 14.79 10.31
CA ARG A 30 15.76 14.80 11.78
C ARG A 30 14.89 13.69 12.33
N LEU A 31 13.73 13.44 11.71
CA LEU A 31 12.78 12.40 12.13
C LEU A 31 13.23 10.99 11.73
N ARG A 32 14.03 10.85 10.68
CA ARG A 32 14.67 9.59 10.32
C ARG A 32 15.77 9.23 11.32
N ASP A 33 16.62 10.20 11.64
CA ASP A 33 17.79 9.98 12.50
C ASP A 33 17.40 9.93 13.99
N ASN A 34 16.33 10.65 14.37
CA ASN A 34 15.77 10.67 15.73
C ASN A 34 14.23 10.57 15.67
N PRO A 35 13.68 9.36 15.50
CA PRO A 35 12.23 9.15 15.41
C PRO A 35 11.46 9.66 16.63
N ALA A 36 10.27 10.20 16.39
CA ALA A 36 9.35 10.55 17.46
C ALA A 36 8.85 9.28 18.19
N ALA A 37 8.42 9.42 19.45
CA ALA A 37 7.88 8.30 20.20
C ALA A 37 6.66 7.69 19.49
N GLY A 38 6.71 6.38 19.25
CA GLY A 38 5.67 5.64 18.51
C GLY A 38 5.62 5.92 17.01
N GLN A 39 6.61 6.61 16.43
CA GLN A 39 6.75 6.80 14.98
C GLN A 39 6.97 5.44 14.31
N VAL A 40 6.13 5.13 13.34
CA VAL A 40 6.15 3.91 12.54
C VAL A 40 6.69 4.18 11.15
N ASP A 41 6.37 5.34 10.58
CA ASP A 41 6.83 5.74 9.25
C ASP A 41 7.02 7.25 9.20
N VAL A 42 7.92 7.70 8.32
CA VAL A 42 8.12 9.09 7.98
C VAL A 42 8.34 9.18 6.48
N LEU A 43 7.59 10.04 5.81
CA LEU A 43 7.60 10.15 4.36
C LEU A 43 7.70 11.62 3.96
N ALA A 44 8.82 11.96 3.33
CA ALA A 44 8.97 13.25 2.66
C ALA A 44 8.18 13.25 1.33
N ALA A 45 7.66 14.41 0.96
CA ALA A 45 7.04 14.65 -0.34
C ALA A 45 7.32 16.10 -0.79
N ALA A 46 6.64 16.59 -1.82
CA ALA A 46 7.02 17.86 -2.46
C ALA A 46 7.06 19.07 -1.51
N ARG A 47 6.07 19.19 -0.61
CA ARG A 47 5.96 20.27 0.39
C ARG A 47 5.55 19.78 1.76
N THR A 48 5.51 18.47 1.95
CA THR A 48 4.97 17.85 3.14
C THR A 48 5.87 16.78 3.70
N VAL A 49 5.79 16.58 5.02
CA VAL A 49 6.29 15.40 5.70
C VAL A 49 5.11 14.72 6.37
N LEU A 50 4.80 13.49 5.97
CA LEU A 50 3.84 12.64 6.65
C LEU A 50 4.58 11.86 7.75
N VAL A 51 4.03 11.82 8.95
CA VAL A 51 4.52 11.00 10.07
C VAL A 51 3.40 10.10 10.54
N ALA A 52 3.60 8.78 10.43
CA ALA A 52 2.65 7.76 10.87
C ALA A 52 3.07 7.19 12.23
N PHE A 53 2.09 6.81 13.05
CA PHE A 53 2.28 6.35 14.42
C PHE A 53 1.60 5.02 14.70
N ASP A 54 2.11 4.29 15.70
CA ASP A 54 1.58 3.01 16.15
C ASP A 54 0.17 3.13 16.76
N SER A 55 -0.12 4.28 17.38
CA SER A 55 -1.32 4.53 18.14
C SER A 55 -1.78 5.99 17.98
N ARG A 56 -3.07 6.20 18.24
CA ARG A 56 -3.67 7.54 18.25
C ARG A 56 -3.06 8.41 19.36
N ALA A 57 -2.72 7.80 20.50
CA ALA A 57 -2.11 8.50 21.63
C ALA A 57 -0.72 9.05 21.26
N SER A 58 0.11 8.24 20.59
CA SER A 58 1.42 8.66 20.08
C SER A 58 1.30 9.82 19.10
N ALA A 59 0.39 9.72 18.12
CA ALA A 59 0.16 10.79 17.14
C ALA A 59 -0.26 12.12 17.81
N ARG A 60 -1.21 12.06 18.76
CA ARG A 60 -1.65 13.24 19.51
C ARG A 60 -0.52 13.86 20.33
N ALA A 61 0.25 13.03 21.04
CA ALA A 61 1.38 13.49 21.85
C ALA A 61 2.50 14.12 21.00
N ALA A 62 2.69 13.64 19.77
CA ALA A 62 3.73 14.12 18.86
C ALA A 62 3.43 15.48 18.22
N ARG A 63 2.16 15.92 18.18
CA ARG A 63 1.73 17.14 17.47
C ARG A 63 2.49 18.41 17.92
N GLY A 64 2.63 18.62 19.23
CA GLY A 64 3.37 19.76 19.78
C GLY A 64 4.89 19.69 19.52
N PRO A 65 5.57 18.57 19.83
CA PRO A 65 6.96 18.34 19.47
C PRO A 65 7.26 18.53 17.98
N LEU A 66 6.42 18.00 17.10
CA LEU A 66 6.58 18.11 15.64
C LEU A 66 6.45 19.55 15.15
N ALA A 67 5.52 20.34 15.72
CA ALA A 67 5.42 21.77 15.41
C ALA A 67 6.71 22.52 15.75
N ARG A 68 7.33 22.21 16.90
CA ARG A 68 8.63 22.80 17.26
C ARG A 68 9.74 22.35 16.31
N LEU A 69 9.78 21.07 15.97
CA LEU A 69 10.81 20.50 15.11
C LEU A 69 10.75 21.04 13.68
N GLY A 70 9.56 21.24 13.13
CA GLY A 70 9.37 21.82 11.80
C GLY A 70 9.59 23.33 11.72
N SER A 71 9.50 24.06 12.84
CA SER A 71 9.84 25.48 12.92
C SER A 71 11.35 25.76 13.06
N MET A 72 12.16 24.73 13.32
CA MET A 72 13.61 24.87 13.46
C MET A 72 14.24 25.15 12.08
N PRO A 73 15.22 26.07 11.97
CA PRO A 73 15.86 26.41 10.70
C PRO A 73 16.36 25.16 9.97
N ALA A 74 16.25 25.13 8.64
CA ALA A 74 16.84 24.06 7.86
C ALA A 74 18.35 24.00 8.19
N GLY A 75 18.81 22.82 8.62
CA GLY A 75 20.24 22.58 8.79
C GLY A 75 20.91 22.43 7.44
N ALA A 76 22.22 22.70 7.35
CA ALA A 76 22.99 22.24 6.21
C ALA A 76 22.86 20.72 6.13
N ALA A 77 22.39 20.19 4.98
CA ALA A 77 22.31 18.75 4.78
C ALA A 77 23.70 18.15 4.98
N ALA A 78 23.78 17.04 5.71
CA ALA A 78 25.03 16.29 5.80
C ALA A 78 25.39 15.81 4.39
N VAL A 79 26.48 16.36 3.85
CA VAL A 79 26.98 15.98 2.53
C VAL A 79 27.50 14.55 2.62
N GLN A 80 26.95 13.64 1.82
CA GLN A 80 27.56 12.32 1.63
C GLN A 80 28.93 12.47 0.96
N ASP A 81 29.92 11.71 1.45
CA ASP A 81 31.32 11.81 0.99
C ASP A 81 31.53 11.41 -0.49
N THR A 82 30.56 10.76 -1.16
CA THR A 82 30.66 10.44 -2.60
C THR A 82 29.27 10.30 -3.25
N PRO A 83 28.97 11.03 -4.34
CA PRO A 83 27.69 10.93 -5.05
C PRO A 83 27.56 9.61 -5.83
N VAL A 84 26.33 9.09 -5.90
CA VAL A 84 25.99 7.95 -6.76
C VAL A 84 26.08 8.38 -8.22
N ARG A 85 26.89 7.68 -9.02
CA ARG A 85 27.04 7.96 -10.44
C ARG A 85 26.04 7.14 -11.25
N ILE A 86 25.26 7.81 -12.10
CA ILE A 86 24.32 7.16 -13.02
C ILE A 86 24.76 7.47 -14.45
N GLU A 87 25.16 6.44 -15.18
CA GLU A 87 25.53 6.55 -16.59
C GLU A 87 24.29 6.60 -17.46
N VAL A 88 24.21 7.57 -18.37
CA VAL A 88 23.03 7.84 -19.19
C VAL A 88 23.44 7.99 -20.65
N VAL A 89 22.73 7.27 -21.52
CA VAL A 89 22.70 7.55 -22.95
C VAL A 89 21.57 8.55 -23.18
N TYR A 90 21.89 9.73 -23.70
CA TYR A 90 20.93 10.82 -23.91
C TYR A 90 20.29 10.71 -25.29
N ASP A 91 19.42 9.72 -25.44
CA ASP A 91 18.65 9.40 -26.65
C ASP A 91 17.14 9.45 -26.42
N GLY A 92 16.70 10.11 -25.34
CA GLY A 92 15.30 10.19 -24.97
C GLY A 92 14.47 10.91 -26.02
N GLU A 93 13.26 10.40 -26.26
CA GLU A 93 12.34 10.91 -27.28
C GLU A 93 11.99 12.40 -27.12
N ASP A 94 12.05 12.93 -25.89
CA ASP A 94 11.68 14.31 -25.58
C ASP A 94 12.90 15.24 -25.47
N LEU A 95 14.14 14.75 -25.64
CA LEU A 95 15.34 15.55 -25.42
C LEU A 95 15.39 16.82 -26.29
N ALA A 96 14.95 16.72 -27.55
CA ALA A 96 14.86 17.87 -28.45
C ALA A 96 13.79 18.87 -27.99
N GLU A 97 12.60 18.39 -27.62
CA GLU A 97 11.51 19.21 -27.09
C GLU A 97 11.92 19.94 -25.80
N VAL A 98 12.61 19.25 -24.89
CA VAL A 98 13.19 19.85 -23.67
C VAL A 98 14.22 20.92 -24.02
N GLY A 99 15.05 20.69 -25.05
CA GLY A 99 15.99 21.68 -25.58
C GLY A 99 15.32 22.95 -26.07
N GLU A 100 14.15 22.83 -26.70
CA GLU A 100 13.32 23.97 -27.13
C GLU A 100 12.66 24.68 -25.94
N LEU A 101 12.05 23.93 -25.03
CA LEU A 101 11.38 24.45 -23.83
C LEU A 101 12.32 25.25 -22.92
N THR A 102 13.58 24.84 -22.84
CA THR A 102 14.63 25.50 -22.03
C THR A 102 15.40 26.57 -22.80
N GLY A 103 15.30 26.59 -24.14
CA GLY A 103 16.11 27.44 -25.01
C GLY A 103 17.60 27.06 -25.09
N MET A 104 17.98 25.88 -24.58
CA MET A 104 19.38 25.42 -24.53
C MET A 104 19.78 24.52 -25.71
N GLY A 105 18.79 23.97 -26.43
CA GLY A 105 19.00 22.87 -27.37
C GLY A 105 19.41 21.56 -26.67
N PRO A 106 19.47 20.43 -27.41
CA PRO A 106 19.75 19.11 -26.84
C PRO A 106 21.09 19.05 -26.08
N GLU A 107 22.18 19.53 -26.69
CA GLU A 107 23.51 19.49 -26.07
C GLU A 107 23.59 20.33 -24.80
N GLY A 108 22.91 21.49 -24.77
CA GLY A 108 22.84 22.35 -23.60
C GLY A 108 22.06 21.70 -22.45
N VAL A 109 20.98 20.97 -22.75
CA VAL A 109 20.24 20.18 -21.74
C VAL A 109 21.14 19.08 -21.16
N VAL A 110 21.89 18.36 -21.98
CA VAL A 110 22.82 17.33 -21.51
C VAL A 110 23.92 17.94 -20.63
N ALA A 111 24.50 19.07 -21.05
CA ALA A 111 25.51 19.77 -20.26
C ALA A 111 24.96 20.27 -18.92
N ALA A 112 23.74 20.80 -18.89
CA ALA A 112 23.08 21.23 -17.66
C ALA A 112 22.69 20.06 -16.74
N HIS A 113 22.27 18.93 -17.31
CA HIS A 113 21.86 17.76 -16.53
C HIS A 113 23.06 17.03 -15.91
N THR A 114 24.18 16.98 -16.62
CA THR A 114 25.44 16.35 -16.15
C THR A 114 26.36 17.31 -15.40
N GLY A 115 26.15 18.63 -15.51
CA GLY A 115 27.04 19.64 -14.92
C GLY A 115 26.77 20.01 -13.46
N GLN A 116 25.77 19.38 -12.83
CA GLN A 116 25.36 19.67 -11.45
C GLN A 116 25.16 18.40 -10.63
N LEU A 117 25.22 18.54 -9.32
CA LEU A 117 24.78 17.50 -8.41
C LEU A 117 23.26 17.53 -8.26
N TRP A 118 22.70 16.34 -8.09
CA TRP A 118 21.28 16.12 -7.88
C TRP A 118 21.08 15.52 -6.51
N THR A 119 20.19 16.07 -5.70
CA THR A 119 19.87 15.52 -4.37
C THR A 119 18.50 14.86 -4.43
N ALA A 120 18.42 13.62 -3.96
CA ALA A 120 17.15 12.90 -3.82
C ALA A 120 16.32 13.57 -2.74
N ALA A 121 15.32 14.32 -3.15
CA ALA A 121 14.48 15.07 -2.24
C ALA A 121 13.52 14.14 -1.50
N PHE A 122 12.80 13.30 -2.25
CA PHE A 122 11.87 12.33 -1.67
C PHE A 122 11.67 11.15 -2.62
N GLY A 123 11.15 10.04 -2.09
CA GLY A 123 10.71 8.89 -2.87
C GLY A 123 9.18 8.83 -2.96
N GLY A 124 8.63 7.68 -3.32
CA GLY A 124 7.21 7.41 -3.03
C GLY A 124 6.25 7.26 -4.21
N PHE A 125 6.72 7.38 -5.46
CA PHE A 125 5.88 7.07 -6.63
C PHE A 125 5.77 5.55 -6.87
N ALA A 126 6.90 4.87 -6.74
CA ALA A 126 7.06 3.42 -6.86
C ALA A 126 8.35 3.02 -6.11
N PRO A 127 8.53 1.73 -5.79
CA PRO A 127 9.77 1.25 -5.18
C PRO A 127 11.01 1.70 -5.95
N GLY A 128 11.89 2.45 -5.29
CA GLY A 128 13.14 2.96 -5.88
C GLY A 128 12.99 4.16 -6.82
N PHE A 129 11.79 4.75 -6.96
CA PHE A 129 11.63 6.01 -7.67
C PHE A 129 11.96 7.18 -6.72
N ALA A 130 12.97 7.99 -7.09
CA ALA A 130 13.39 9.16 -6.33
C ALA A 130 13.25 10.43 -7.17
N TYR A 131 12.67 11.47 -6.56
CA TYR A 131 12.57 12.81 -7.12
C TYR A 131 13.86 13.56 -6.80
N LEU A 132 14.65 13.86 -7.83
CA LEU A 132 15.97 14.48 -7.70
C LEU A 132 15.88 15.97 -8.01
N VAL A 133 16.46 16.81 -7.15
CA VAL A 133 16.53 18.27 -7.36
C VAL A 133 17.97 18.67 -7.58
N GLY A 134 18.19 19.47 -8.63
CA GLY A 134 19.51 19.99 -8.99
C GLY A 134 19.91 21.19 -8.14
N GLU A 135 21.19 21.56 -8.20
CA GLU A 135 21.72 22.79 -7.61
C GLU A 135 21.16 24.06 -8.30
N THR A 136 20.61 23.91 -9.49
CA THR A 136 20.04 25.00 -10.30
C THR A 136 18.64 24.66 -10.80
N ASP A 137 17.81 25.69 -10.96
CA ASP A 137 16.48 25.56 -11.59
C ASP A 137 16.52 25.61 -13.14
N ALA A 138 17.70 25.42 -13.72
CA ALA A 138 17.96 25.56 -15.16
C ALA A 138 17.15 24.58 -16.02
N LEU A 139 16.76 23.44 -15.47
CA LEU A 139 16.01 22.37 -16.15
C LEU A 139 14.56 22.27 -15.66
N ASN A 140 13.93 23.42 -15.38
CA ASN A 140 12.52 23.47 -15.01
C ASN A 140 11.62 23.37 -16.25
N VAL A 141 11.05 22.18 -16.50
CA VAL A 141 10.20 21.91 -17.68
C VAL A 141 8.85 21.34 -17.31
N PRO A 142 7.75 21.70 -18.00
CA PRO A 142 6.44 21.15 -17.70
C PRO A 142 6.38 19.64 -18.00
N ARG A 143 5.44 18.96 -17.33
CA ARG A 143 4.99 17.62 -17.75
C ARG A 143 4.34 17.71 -19.12
N ARG A 144 4.28 16.59 -19.83
CA ARG A 144 3.47 16.45 -21.05
C ARG A 144 1.99 16.68 -20.72
N GLY A 145 1.29 17.34 -21.65
CA GLY A 145 -0.16 17.55 -21.53
C GLY A 145 -0.99 16.26 -21.54
N THR A 146 -0.44 15.17 -22.09
CA THR A 146 -1.03 13.84 -22.00
C THR A 146 0.04 12.83 -21.55
N PRO A 147 -0.17 12.10 -20.44
CA PRO A 147 0.80 11.13 -19.97
C PRO A 147 0.88 9.92 -20.90
N ARG A 148 2.07 9.32 -20.99
CA ARG A 148 2.27 8.03 -21.64
C ARG A 148 1.59 6.94 -20.84
N THR A 149 0.99 5.99 -21.54
CA THR A 149 0.42 4.79 -20.93
C THR A 149 1.49 3.86 -20.37
N ALA A 150 2.70 3.91 -20.93
CA ALA A 150 3.86 3.19 -20.42
C ALA A 150 5.17 3.93 -20.73
N VAL A 151 5.96 4.17 -19.70
CA VAL A 151 7.36 4.60 -19.74
C VAL A 151 8.22 3.38 -19.42
N PRO A 152 9.26 3.05 -20.21
CA PRO A 152 10.17 1.94 -19.93
C PRO A 152 10.93 2.07 -18.60
N ALA A 153 11.34 0.94 -18.04
CA ALA A 153 12.30 0.93 -16.93
C ALA A 153 13.65 1.48 -17.40
N GLY A 154 14.35 2.23 -16.54
CA GLY A 154 15.62 2.87 -16.85
C GLY A 154 15.49 4.19 -17.61
N SER A 155 14.28 4.63 -18.00
CA SER A 155 14.09 5.95 -18.60
C SER A 155 14.49 7.06 -17.62
N VAL A 156 15.31 7.99 -18.07
CA VAL A 156 15.72 9.21 -17.35
C VAL A 156 14.85 10.36 -17.83
N ALA A 157 14.25 11.10 -16.92
CA ALA A 157 13.22 12.07 -17.26
C ALA A 157 13.25 13.34 -16.41
N LEU A 158 12.64 14.41 -16.93
CA LEU A 158 12.47 15.71 -16.27
C LEU A 158 10.99 16.10 -16.16
N ALA A 159 10.62 16.71 -15.04
CA ALA A 159 9.34 17.41 -14.86
C ALA A 159 9.36 18.36 -13.67
N GLY A 160 8.84 19.58 -13.86
CA GLY A 160 9.13 20.69 -12.95
C GLY A 160 10.63 20.88 -12.83
N ASN A 161 11.10 21.17 -11.62
CA ASN A 161 12.52 21.24 -11.27
C ASN A 161 13.13 19.87 -10.90
N PHE A 162 12.43 18.76 -11.19
CA PHE A 162 12.88 17.42 -10.83
C PHE A 162 13.45 16.64 -12.00
N SER A 163 14.49 15.85 -11.71
CA SER A 163 14.93 14.71 -12.51
C SER A 163 14.56 13.40 -11.82
N ALA A 164 14.43 12.32 -12.57
CA ALA A 164 14.20 10.98 -12.02
C ALA A 164 14.62 9.89 -13.00
N VAL A 165 14.81 8.68 -12.47
CA VAL A 165 14.94 7.45 -13.25
C VAL A 165 13.75 6.55 -12.92
N TYR A 166 13.02 6.11 -13.95
CA TYR A 166 11.90 5.17 -13.78
C TYR A 166 12.45 3.77 -13.40
N PRO A 167 12.18 3.25 -12.19
CA PRO A 167 12.75 1.97 -11.73
C PRO A 167 12.09 0.77 -12.41
N ARG A 168 10.87 0.95 -12.93
CA ARG A 168 10.05 -0.08 -13.57
C ARG A 168 9.17 0.56 -14.65
N ARG A 169 8.58 -0.30 -15.49
CA ARG A 169 7.59 0.12 -16.48
C ARG A 169 6.34 0.66 -15.78
N SER A 170 5.96 1.89 -16.06
CA SER A 170 4.77 2.55 -15.47
C SER A 170 4.23 3.66 -16.35
N PRO A 171 2.94 4.04 -16.26
CA PRO A 171 2.45 5.25 -16.89
C PRO A 171 3.19 6.49 -16.38
N GLY A 172 3.35 7.54 -17.21
CA GLY A 172 4.09 8.74 -16.81
C GLY A 172 4.02 9.87 -17.83
N GLY A 173 3.95 11.11 -17.35
CA GLY A 173 3.93 12.31 -18.18
C GLY A 173 5.22 13.13 -18.14
N TRP A 174 6.32 12.57 -17.65
CA TRP A 174 7.60 13.29 -17.60
C TRP A 174 8.27 13.27 -18.97
N GLN A 175 9.08 14.30 -19.24
CA GLN A 175 9.82 14.44 -20.49
C GLN A 175 11.05 13.53 -20.45
N LEU A 176 11.11 12.51 -21.32
CA LEU A 176 12.17 11.52 -21.36
C LEU A 176 13.40 12.07 -22.12
N ILE A 177 14.54 12.17 -21.43
CA ILE A 177 15.77 12.75 -21.97
C ILE A 177 16.88 11.72 -22.26
N GLY A 178 16.70 10.49 -21.79
CA GLY A 178 17.65 9.41 -22.04
C GLY A 178 17.26 8.12 -21.34
N HIS A 179 18.19 7.17 -21.31
CA HIS A 179 18.04 5.92 -20.57
C HIS A 179 19.34 5.50 -19.88
N THR A 180 19.19 4.67 -18.84
CA THR A 180 20.28 4.05 -18.09
C THR A 180 20.05 2.55 -17.92
N ALA A 181 21.14 1.78 -17.86
CA ALA A 181 21.14 0.39 -17.43
C ALA A 181 21.22 0.23 -15.90
N THR A 182 21.37 1.35 -15.18
CA THR A 182 21.47 1.35 -13.72
C THR A 182 20.15 0.90 -13.09
N ARG A 183 20.18 -0.22 -12.37
CA ARG A 183 19.01 -0.70 -11.62
C ARG A 183 18.79 0.18 -10.39
N MET A 184 17.69 0.93 -10.38
CA MET A 184 17.33 1.80 -9.25
C MET A 184 16.77 1.03 -8.05
N TRP A 185 16.17 -0.13 -8.30
CA TRP A 185 15.60 -1.04 -7.30
C TRP A 185 16.13 -2.46 -7.48
N ASP A 186 16.65 -3.06 -6.42
CA ASP A 186 17.22 -4.42 -6.44
C ASP A 186 17.17 -5.06 -5.05
N LEU A 187 16.31 -6.07 -4.86
CA LEU A 187 16.13 -6.75 -3.58
C LEU A 187 17.35 -7.58 -3.13
N GLN A 188 18.33 -7.81 -4.00
CA GLN A 188 19.56 -8.53 -3.64
C GLN A 188 20.62 -7.63 -3.01
N ARG A 189 20.41 -6.30 -3.00
CA ARG A 189 21.30 -5.36 -2.32
C ARG A 189 20.96 -5.28 -0.84
N GLU A 190 21.96 -4.95 -0.03
CA GLU A 190 21.74 -4.57 1.38
C GLU A 190 20.72 -3.43 1.50
N GLN A 191 20.76 -2.50 0.55
CA GLN A 191 19.80 -1.41 0.41
C GLN A 191 19.11 -1.52 -0.96
N PRO A 192 17.81 -1.88 -0.98
CA PRO A 192 17.13 -2.16 -2.24
C PRO A 192 17.08 -0.95 -3.18
N ALA A 193 16.82 0.23 -2.64
CA ALA A 193 16.85 1.48 -3.38
C ALA A 193 18.29 2.00 -3.49
N LEU A 194 18.79 2.15 -4.72
CA LEU A 194 20.10 2.74 -5.00
C LEU A 194 20.17 4.20 -4.51
N VAL A 195 19.08 4.93 -4.73
CA VAL A 195 18.95 6.35 -4.40
C VAL A 195 17.81 6.48 -3.39
N ARG A 196 18.12 7.02 -2.22
CA ARG A 196 17.20 7.24 -1.11
C ARG A 196 17.12 8.73 -0.76
N PRO A 197 16.06 9.22 -0.10
CA PRO A 197 16.01 10.61 0.34
C PRO A 197 17.29 11.06 1.05
N GLY A 198 17.88 12.16 0.58
CA GLY A 198 19.18 12.71 0.99
C GLY A 198 20.40 12.20 0.20
N THR A 199 20.24 11.22 -0.69
CA THR A 199 21.35 10.73 -1.55
C THR A 199 21.72 11.76 -2.61
N THR A 200 23.01 12.04 -2.79
CA THR A 200 23.49 12.85 -3.91
C THR A 200 23.80 11.96 -5.12
N VAL A 201 23.44 12.45 -6.30
CA VAL A 201 23.53 11.77 -7.59
C VAL A 201 24.26 12.65 -8.58
N GLN A 202 25.14 12.05 -9.37
CA GLN A 202 25.83 12.68 -10.49
C GLN A 202 25.50 11.89 -11.75
N TYR A 203 24.79 12.51 -12.70
CA TYR A 203 24.58 11.92 -14.01
C TYR A 203 25.84 12.05 -14.87
N VAL A 204 26.15 11.01 -15.63
CA VAL A 204 27.33 10.96 -16.50
C VAL A 204 26.86 10.57 -17.91
N ALA A 205 27.13 11.43 -18.90
CA ALA A 205 26.83 11.11 -20.29
C ALA A 205 27.80 10.04 -20.81
N VAL A 206 27.24 8.97 -21.37
CA VAL A 206 27.98 7.91 -22.05
C VAL A 206 27.41 7.71 -23.46
N ARG A 207 28.22 7.17 -24.38
CA ARG A 207 27.79 6.90 -25.76
C ARG A 207 27.00 5.60 -25.89
N GLU A 208 27.32 4.62 -25.05
CA GLU A 208 26.74 3.29 -25.07
C GLU A 208 26.81 2.70 -23.66
N LEU A 209 25.85 1.85 -23.30
CA LEU A 209 25.81 1.14 -22.03
C LEU A 209 26.23 -0.32 -22.25
N ILE A 210 27.22 -0.77 -21.52
CA ILE A 210 27.64 -2.17 -21.55
C ILE A 210 26.94 -2.92 -20.41
N GLN A 211 25.93 -3.71 -20.73
CA GLN A 211 25.37 -4.66 -19.78
C GLN A 211 26.18 -5.95 -19.79
N LEU A 212 26.99 -6.15 -18.74
CA LEU A 212 27.59 -7.45 -18.48
C LEU A 212 26.49 -8.41 -18.03
N SER A 213 25.95 -9.17 -18.98
CA SER A 213 25.01 -10.25 -18.70
C SER A 213 25.76 -11.34 -17.95
N ARG A 214 25.49 -11.50 -16.66
CA ARG A 214 25.74 -12.79 -15.98
C ARG A 214 24.59 -13.70 -16.43
N THR A 215 24.93 -14.87 -16.96
CA THR A 215 24.05 -15.80 -17.65
C THR A 215 22.75 -16.13 -16.88
N GLU A 216 21.63 -16.04 -17.61
CA GLU A 216 20.28 -16.63 -17.39
C GLU A 216 19.54 -16.40 -16.05
N THR A 217 18.73 -15.32 -16.02
CA THR A 217 17.39 -15.18 -15.37
C THR A 217 16.77 -13.78 -15.56
N ASP A 218 17.40 -12.88 -16.33
CA ASP A 218 17.12 -11.44 -16.27
C ASP A 218 16.28 -10.85 -17.43
N GLN A 219 15.52 -11.68 -18.14
CA GLN A 219 14.56 -11.22 -19.16
C GLN A 219 13.11 -11.54 -18.75
N ALA A 220 12.59 -10.77 -17.80
CA ALA A 220 11.17 -10.46 -17.68
C ALA A 220 11.01 -9.16 -16.87
N ASP A 221 10.27 -8.20 -17.44
CA ASP A 221 9.81 -6.96 -16.82
C ASP A 221 9.66 -7.05 -15.29
N GLY A 222 10.47 -6.30 -14.52
CA GLY A 222 10.17 -5.74 -13.17
C GLY A 222 9.42 -6.60 -12.13
N THR A 223 9.36 -7.91 -12.36
CA THR A 223 8.59 -8.91 -11.66
C THR A 223 9.57 -10.05 -11.50
N GLN A 224 10.58 -9.87 -10.65
CA GLN A 224 11.30 -11.02 -10.10
C GLN A 224 10.36 -11.69 -9.08
N ALA A 225 9.28 -12.24 -9.61
CA ALA A 225 8.45 -13.29 -9.06
C ALA A 225 9.10 -14.68 -9.27
N ASP A 226 10.24 -14.74 -9.97
CA ASP A 226 11.05 -15.96 -10.08
C ASP A 226 11.98 -16.13 -8.87
N ALA A 227 11.35 -16.32 -7.71
CA ALA A 227 11.84 -17.24 -6.69
C ALA A 227 10.81 -18.38 -6.44
N ALA A 228 9.89 -18.56 -7.39
CA ALA A 228 8.96 -19.68 -7.46
C ALA A 228 9.40 -20.69 -8.54
N ALA A 229 10.65 -21.15 -8.49
CA ALA A 229 11.08 -22.34 -9.23
C ALA A 229 12.24 -23.03 -8.51
N ALA A 230 12.00 -24.29 -8.11
CA ALA A 230 12.93 -25.22 -7.48
C ALA A 230 13.34 -24.94 -6.03
N GLN A 231 12.36 -24.82 -5.12
CA GLN A 231 12.60 -25.27 -3.75
C GLN A 231 12.41 -26.78 -3.72
N THR A 232 13.51 -27.51 -3.48
CA THR A 232 13.50 -28.93 -3.07
C THR A 232 12.35 -29.15 -2.10
N PRO A 233 11.52 -30.21 -2.24
CA PRO A 233 10.40 -30.44 -1.34
C PRO A 233 10.93 -30.39 0.09
N ALA A 234 10.52 -29.38 0.85
CA ALA A 234 10.86 -29.27 2.25
C ALA A 234 10.37 -30.56 2.90
N ALA A 235 11.28 -31.30 3.53
CA ALA A 235 10.94 -32.50 4.30
C ALA A 235 10.17 -32.05 5.55
N GLY A 236 8.88 -31.76 5.41
CA GLY A 236 8.06 -31.19 6.46
C GLY A 236 6.60 -30.96 6.03
N PRO A 237 5.73 -30.61 6.98
CA PRO A 237 4.32 -30.34 6.71
C PRO A 237 4.13 -29.17 5.74
N ALA A 238 3.14 -29.25 4.86
CA ALA A 238 2.86 -28.24 3.85
C ALA A 238 1.38 -28.21 3.42
N LEU A 239 0.96 -27.09 2.82
CA LEU A 239 -0.30 -26.98 2.07
C LEU A 239 0.01 -26.89 0.58
N GLU A 240 -0.56 -27.79 -0.22
CA GLU A 240 -0.51 -27.70 -1.68
C GLU A 240 -1.77 -27.01 -2.21
N VAL A 241 -1.60 -25.98 -3.03
CA VAL A 241 -2.71 -25.28 -3.67
C VAL A 241 -3.21 -26.11 -4.85
N LEU A 242 -4.44 -26.61 -4.77
CA LEU A 242 -5.09 -27.30 -5.89
C LEU A 242 -5.76 -26.31 -6.84
N SER A 243 -6.41 -25.28 -6.27
CA SER A 243 -7.04 -24.18 -7.00
C SER A 243 -6.96 -22.92 -6.14
N PRO A 244 -6.49 -21.78 -6.66
CA PRO A 244 -6.41 -20.54 -5.87
C PRO A 244 -7.74 -19.77 -5.78
N GLY A 245 -8.78 -20.22 -6.48
CA GLY A 245 -9.97 -19.39 -6.72
C GLY A 245 -9.64 -18.17 -7.61
N PRO A 246 -10.44 -17.09 -7.55
CA PRO A 246 -10.17 -15.86 -8.31
C PRO A 246 -8.85 -15.18 -7.94
N GLN A 247 -8.50 -15.19 -6.65
CA GLN A 247 -7.21 -14.71 -6.16
C GLN A 247 -6.97 -15.24 -4.74
N ALA A 248 -5.78 -15.78 -4.49
CA ALA A 248 -5.29 -16.11 -3.16
C ALA A 248 -3.86 -15.59 -2.98
N LEU A 249 -3.61 -14.91 -1.86
CA LEU A 249 -2.35 -14.24 -1.56
C LEU A 249 -1.82 -14.70 -0.19
N ILE A 250 -0.50 -14.70 -0.03
CA ILE A 250 0.09 -14.81 1.30
C ILE A 250 0.11 -13.43 1.94
N GLN A 251 -0.40 -13.33 3.18
CA GLN A 251 -0.48 -12.09 3.92
C GLN A 251 -0.08 -12.30 5.39
N ASP A 252 0.85 -11.49 5.89
CA ASP A 252 1.01 -11.23 7.31
C ASP A 252 0.39 -9.85 7.66
N LEU A 253 0.91 -9.15 8.66
CA LEU A 253 0.44 -7.80 9.00
C LEU A 253 1.14 -6.66 8.23
N GLY A 254 1.97 -7.00 7.24
CA GLY A 254 2.61 -6.06 6.33
C GLY A 254 4.03 -5.63 6.73
N ARG A 255 4.55 -4.65 5.99
CA ARG A 255 5.90 -4.07 6.06
C ARG A 255 5.88 -2.56 6.30
N PRO A 256 5.44 -2.11 7.48
CA PRO A 256 5.40 -0.68 7.78
C PRO A 256 6.81 -0.06 7.80
N GLY A 257 6.91 1.26 7.61
CA GLY A 257 8.17 2.01 7.79
C GLY A 257 9.06 2.08 6.55
N LEU A 258 8.54 1.71 5.38
CA LEU A 258 9.27 1.73 4.10
C LEU A 258 8.67 2.71 3.09
N GLY A 259 7.80 3.63 3.54
CA GLY A 259 7.12 4.60 2.68
C GLY A 259 8.11 5.44 1.87
N ASP A 260 9.20 5.90 2.48
CA ASP A 260 10.27 6.66 1.82
C ASP A 260 10.89 5.97 0.61
N LEU A 261 10.84 4.63 0.58
CA LEU A 261 11.37 3.84 -0.51
C LEU A 261 10.36 3.62 -1.62
N GLY A 262 9.12 4.10 -1.47
CA GLY A 262 8.01 3.80 -2.37
C GLY A 262 7.34 2.46 -2.12
N VAL A 263 7.55 1.85 -0.95
CA VAL A 263 7.00 0.53 -0.61
C VAL A 263 5.78 0.68 0.29
N SER A 264 4.64 0.19 -0.18
CA SER A 264 3.41 0.14 0.61
C SER A 264 3.52 -0.91 1.73
N PRO A 265 2.87 -0.70 2.90
CA PRO A 265 2.85 -1.71 3.95
C PRO A 265 2.23 -3.04 3.53
N ALA A 266 1.26 -3.05 2.59
CA ALA A 266 0.47 -4.24 2.26
C ALA A 266 -0.12 -4.89 3.53
N GLY A 267 -0.09 -6.22 3.63
CA GLY A 267 -0.69 -6.93 4.77
C GLY A 267 -2.09 -7.45 4.48
N ALA A 268 -2.63 -8.24 5.39
CA ALA A 268 -4.03 -8.66 5.34
C ALA A 268 -4.94 -7.43 5.25
N ALA A 269 -5.84 -7.39 4.26
CA ALA A 269 -6.71 -6.23 4.07
C ALA A 269 -7.72 -6.10 5.23
N ASP A 270 -8.17 -7.24 5.75
CA ASP A 270 -8.92 -7.37 7.00
C ASP A 270 -8.01 -8.05 8.04
N THR A 271 -7.26 -7.19 8.75
CA THR A 271 -6.34 -7.61 9.80
C THR A 271 -7.04 -8.23 11.00
N ALA A 272 -8.31 -7.91 11.26
CA ALA A 272 -9.05 -8.47 12.39
C ALA A 272 -9.31 -9.97 12.18
N SER A 273 -9.76 -10.35 10.97
CA SER A 273 -9.98 -11.73 10.59
C SER A 273 -8.68 -12.52 10.47
N ALA A 274 -7.62 -11.95 9.88
CA ALA A 274 -6.31 -12.62 9.83
C ALA A 274 -5.78 -12.96 11.24
N ARG A 275 -5.87 -12.01 12.19
CA ARG A 275 -5.49 -12.23 13.59
C ARG A 275 -6.37 -13.28 14.28
N GLN A 276 -7.66 -13.33 13.95
CA GLN A 276 -8.59 -14.35 14.44
C GLN A 276 -8.18 -15.74 13.94
N ALA A 277 -7.93 -15.91 12.63
CA ALA A 277 -7.48 -17.18 12.07
C ALA A 277 -6.19 -17.68 12.75
N ASN A 278 -5.21 -16.79 12.92
CA ASN A 278 -3.96 -17.12 13.62
C ASN A 278 -4.18 -17.51 15.08
N ARG A 279 -4.97 -16.74 15.85
CA ARG A 279 -5.27 -17.08 17.25
C ARG A 279 -5.93 -18.45 17.37
N LEU A 280 -6.85 -18.79 16.49
CA LEU A 280 -7.59 -20.05 16.53
C LEU A 280 -6.66 -21.27 16.46
N VAL A 281 -5.59 -21.20 15.66
CA VAL A 281 -4.60 -22.28 15.53
C VAL A 281 -3.42 -22.17 16.52
N GLY A 282 -3.37 -21.11 17.34
CA GLY A 282 -2.30 -20.86 18.31
C GLY A 282 -1.05 -20.18 17.73
N ASN A 283 -1.18 -19.51 16.59
CA ASN A 283 -0.12 -18.71 15.96
C ASN A 283 0.01 -17.33 16.62
N LEU A 284 1.12 -16.63 16.34
CA LEU A 284 1.21 -15.21 16.62
C LEU A 284 0.25 -14.43 15.72
N PRO A 285 -0.26 -13.26 16.17
CA PRO A 285 -1.07 -12.38 15.33
C PRO A 285 -0.39 -11.96 14.01
N THR A 286 0.94 -12.03 13.95
CA THR A 286 1.81 -11.64 12.83
C THR A 286 2.16 -12.77 11.89
N ASP A 287 1.79 -14.02 12.20
CA ASP A 287 2.14 -15.14 11.32
C ASP A 287 1.37 -15.05 10.00
N ALA A 288 1.98 -15.53 8.91
CA ALA A 288 1.38 -15.42 7.58
C ALA A 288 0.20 -16.39 7.40
N VAL A 289 -0.85 -15.89 6.75
CA VAL A 289 -2.09 -16.60 6.40
C VAL A 289 -2.34 -16.51 4.89
N ILE A 290 -3.25 -17.35 4.37
CA ILE A 290 -3.77 -17.18 3.02
C ILE A 290 -4.98 -16.24 3.08
N GLU A 291 -4.96 -15.14 2.35
CA GLU A 291 -6.13 -14.30 2.06
C GLU A 291 -6.72 -14.72 0.71
N ASN A 292 -7.98 -15.18 0.68
CA ASN A 292 -8.68 -15.57 -0.53
C ASN A 292 -9.91 -14.68 -0.78
N VAL A 293 -9.99 -14.14 -2.00
CA VAL A 293 -11.07 -13.26 -2.44
C VAL A 293 -12.12 -14.07 -3.21
N MET A 294 -13.39 -13.89 -2.86
CA MET A 294 -14.55 -14.53 -3.54
C MET A 294 -14.57 -16.07 -3.52
N GLY A 295 -13.82 -16.71 -2.62
CA GLY A 295 -13.91 -18.16 -2.43
C GLY A 295 -13.13 -18.97 -3.48
N GLY A 296 -13.51 -20.25 -3.62
CA GLY A 296 -12.96 -21.14 -4.64
C GLY A 296 -11.54 -21.65 -4.38
N LEU A 297 -10.90 -21.23 -3.28
CA LEU A 297 -9.63 -21.79 -2.83
C LEU A 297 -9.81 -23.27 -2.49
N SER A 298 -8.93 -24.10 -3.02
CA SER A 298 -8.81 -25.52 -2.70
C SER A 298 -7.36 -25.84 -2.37
N VAL A 299 -7.11 -26.44 -1.21
CA VAL A 299 -5.76 -26.83 -0.76
C VAL A 299 -5.75 -28.26 -0.26
N GLN A 300 -4.64 -28.98 -0.45
CA GLN A 300 -4.41 -30.32 0.10
C GLN A 300 -3.34 -30.29 1.18
N ALA A 301 -3.58 -30.99 2.29
CA ALA A 301 -2.59 -31.16 3.33
C ALA A 301 -1.53 -32.18 2.92
N ARG A 302 -0.27 -31.83 3.22
CA ARG A 302 0.87 -32.73 3.23
C ARG A 302 1.34 -32.82 4.68
N GLY A 303 1.09 -33.95 5.33
CA GLY A 303 1.21 -34.16 6.77
C GLY A 303 -0.04 -33.75 7.56
N GLU A 304 -0.01 -34.02 8.86
CA GLU A 304 -1.11 -33.69 9.79
C GLU A 304 -1.12 -32.20 10.13
N LEU A 305 -2.21 -31.50 9.80
CA LEU A 305 -2.33 -30.07 10.01
C LEU A 305 -3.49 -29.71 10.95
N THR A 306 -3.30 -28.64 11.73
CA THR A 306 -4.40 -27.93 12.39
C THR A 306 -4.58 -26.60 11.68
N VAL A 307 -5.79 -26.35 11.18
CA VAL A 307 -6.12 -25.16 10.40
C VAL A 307 -7.34 -24.45 10.98
N ALA A 308 -7.54 -23.18 10.60
CA ALA A 308 -8.75 -22.44 10.91
C ALA A 308 -9.11 -21.49 9.76
N LEU A 309 -10.42 -21.28 9.59
CA LEU A 309 -10.98 -20.31 8.67
C LEU A 309 -11.58 -19.12 9.43
N SER A 310 -11.43 -17.91 8.91
CA SER A 310 -12.08 -16.69 9.40
C SER A 310 -12.42 -15.73 8.26
N GLY A 311 -12.92 -14.53 8.56
CA GLY A 311 -13.32 -13.55 7.55
C GLY A 311 -14.73 -13.76 7.06
N ALA A 312 -14.96 -13.60 5.76
CA ALA A 312 -16.26 -13.77 5.13
C ALA A 312 -16.76 -15.22 5.31
N GLY A 313 -18.00 -15.38 5.78
CA GLY A 313 -18.60 -16.69 5.98
C GLY A 313 -18.83 -17.41 4.66
N THR A 314 -18.33 -18.64 4.54
CA THR A 314 -18.58 -19.50 3.37
C THR A 314 -18.76 -20.96 3.80
N ALA A 315 -19.46 -21.73 2.96
CA ALA A 315 -19.45 -23.18 3.09
C ALA A 315 -18.07 -23.72 2.74
N ALA A 316 -17.59 -24.72 3.49
CA ALA A 316 -16.29 -25.30 3.27
C ALA A 316 -16.35 -26.82 3.49
N ASP A 317 -15.79 -27.57 2.55
CA ASP A 317 -15.80 -29.04 2.55
C ASP A 317 -14.38 -29.58 2.71
N ILE A 318 -14.20 -30.60 3.55
CA ILE A 318 -13.01 -31.43 3.59
C ILE A 318 -13.31 -32.75 2.87
N ARG A 319 -12.45 -33.11 1.92
CA ARG A 319 -12.59 -34.31 1.09
C ARG A 319 -11.37 -35.21 1.28
N SER A 320 -11.61 -36.48 1.61
CA SER A 320 -10.56 -37.51 1.69
C SER A 320 -10.44 -38.30 0.38
N GLU A 321 -9.31 -39.00 0.21
CA GLU A 321 -9.07 -39.88 -0.94
C GLU A 321 -10.12 -41.02 -1.03
N GLY A 322 -10.60 -41.50 0.12
CA GLY A 322 -11.67 -42.50 0.20
C GLY A 322 -13.08 -41.99 -0.15
N GLY A 323 -13.21 -40.73 -0.59
CA GLY A 323 -14.49 -40.13 -1.01
C GLY A 323 -15.36 -39.62 0.14
N ILE A 324 -14.84 -39.56 1.37
CA ILE A 324 -15.58 -38.99 2.51
C ILE A 324 -15.58 -37.47 2.39
N ILE A 325 -16.75 -36.86 2.56
CA ILE A 325 -16.92 -35.40 2.58
C ILE A 325 -17.46 -34.99 3.96
N ARG A 326 -16.79 -34.03 4.62
CA ARG A 326 -17.26 -33.42 5.87
C ARG A 326 -17.20 -31.90 5.80
N GLN A 327 -18.07 -31.23 6.55
CA GLN A 327 -18.07 -29.77 6.64
C GLN A 327 -16.91 -29.28 7.50
N ALA A 328 -16.19 -28.27 7.02
CA ALA A 328 -15.21 -27.54 7.81
C ALA A 328 -15.90 -26.39 8.55
N PRO A 329 -15.64 -26.20 9.86
CA PRO A 329 -16.21 -25.08 10.59
C PRO A 329 -15.50 -23.76 10.22
N MET A 330 -16.28 -22.68 10.15
CA MET A 330 -15.74 -21.33 10.22
C MET A 330 -15.48 -20.94 11.68
N TYR A 331 -14.48 -20.09 11.92
CA TYR A 331 -14.17 -19.48 13.22
C TYR A 331 -13.85 -20.47 14.35
N ALA A 332 -13.40 -21.68 14.00
CA ALA A 332 -12.95 -22.70 14.93
C ALA A 332 -11.72 -23.42 14.34
N PRO A 333 -10.79 -23.93 15.17
CA PRO A 333 -9.73 -24.79 14.70
C PRO A 333 -10.27 -26.19 14.37
N PHE A 334 -9.73 -26.81 13.33
CA PHE A 334 -10.07 -28.18 12.94
C PHE A 334 -8.86 -28.92 12.34
N PRO A 335 -8.84 -30.27 12.43
CA PRO A 335 -7.80 -31.07 11.80
C PRO A 335 -8.05 -31.21 10.29
N LEU A 336 -6.96 -31.10 9.53
CA LEU A 336 -6.88 -31.48 8.11
C LEU A 336 -5.79 -32.55 8.01
N HIS A 337 -6.19 -33.80 7.81
CA HIS A 337 -5.29 -34.95 7.82
C HIS A 337 -4.48 -35.04 6.53
N ASP A 338 -3.37 -35.79 6.57
CA ASP A 338 -2.52 -35.97 5.40
C ASP A 338 -3.32 -36.47 4.18
N GLY A 339 -3.10 -35.84 3.03
CA GLY A 339 -3.80 -36.13 1.77
C GLY A 339 -5.22 -35.56 1.67
N GLU A 340 -5.82 -35.06 2.75
CA GLU A 340 -7.15 -34.44 2.68
C GLU A 340 -7.10 -33.06 2.04
N SER A 341 -8.18 -32.71 1.35
CA SER A 341 -8.32 -31.42 0.69
C SER A 341 -9.46 -30.59 1.26
N LEU A 342 -9.19 -29.32 1.54
CA LEU A 342 -10.16 -28.32 1.95
C LEU A 342 -10.59 -27.50 0.74
N HIS A 343 -11.90 -27.35 0.53
CA HIS A 343 -12.52 -26.64 -0.59
C HIS A 343 -13.42 -25.54 -0.06
N LEU A 344 -13.15 -24.28 -0.42
CA LEU A 344 -13.98 -23.13 -0.05
C LEU A 344 -15.03 -22.84 -1.12
N GLY A 345 -16.28 -22.68 -0.70
CA GLY A 345 -17.35 -22.11 -1.50
C GLY A 345 -17.17 -20.61 -1.73
N VAL A 346 -18.18 -19.99 -2.34
CA VAL A 346 -18.27 -18.53 -2.48
C VAL A 346 -18.89 -17.96 -1.19
N PRO A 347 -18.38 -16.87 -0.60
CA PRO A 347 -19.01 -16.25 0.56
C PRO A 347 -20.36 -15.61 0.21
N GLU A 348 -21.35 -15.76 1.09
CA GLU A 348 -22.68 -15.15 0.91
C GLU A 348 -22.72 -13.67 1.30
N ALA A 349 -21.85 -13.26 2.21
CA ALA A 349 -21.64 -11.89 2.65
C ALA A 349 -20.17 -11.67 3.00
N GLY A 350 -19.68 -10.45 2.79
CA GLY A 350 -18.24 -10.18 2.83
C GLY A 350 -17.55 -10.56 1.52
N LEU A 351 -16.23 -10.44 1.49
CA LEU A 351 -15.43 -10.61 0.26
C LEU A 351 -14.20 -11.52 0.45
N ARG A 352 -13.60 -11.51 1.65
CA ARG A 352 -12.30 -12.13 1.93
C ARG A 352 -12.39 -13.16 3.04
N THR A 353 -11.97 -14.39 2.74
CA THR A 353 -11.80 -15.49 3.70
C THR A 353 -10.32 -15.68 4.00
N TYR A 354 -9.97 -15.95 5.26
CA TYR A 354 -8.60 -16.19 5.68
C TYR A 354 -8.42 -17.64 6.15
N LEU A 355 -7.35 -18.29 5.67
CA LEU A 355 -6.95 -19.62 6.10
C LEU A 355 -5.61 -19.53 6.83
N ALA A 356 -5.61 -19.90 8.11
CA ALA A 356 -4.41 -20.07 8.90
C ALA A 356 -4.11 -21.56 9.12
N VAL A 357 -2.83 -21.89 9.23
CA VAL A 357 -2.31 -23.20 9.60
C VAL A 357 -1.38 -23.06 10.79
N ARG A 358 -1.50 -23.95 11.78
CA ARG A 358 -0.66 -23.95 12.98
C ARG A 358 0.81 -24.05 12.59
N GLY A 359 1.62 -23.11 13.06
CA GLY A 359 3.03 -22.94 12.66
C GLY A 359 3.24 -21.80 11.65
N GLY A 360 2.16 -21.29 11.04
CA GLY A 360 2.21 -20.23 10.04
C GLY A 360 2.72 -20.71 8.67
N ILE A 361 2.52 -19.89 7.64
CA ILE A 361 3.05 -20.17 6.30
C ILE A 361 4.49 -19.67 6.23
N ASP A 362 5.43 -20.58 5.96
CA ASP A 362 6.86 -20.33 6.08
C ASP A 362 7.54 -19.98 4.74
N VAL A 363 7.01 -18.97 4.06
CA VAL A 363 7.63 -18.44 2.82
C VAL A 363 8.67 -17.36 3.16
N PRO A 364 9.82 -17.23 2.46
CA PRO A 364 10.84 -16.25 2.82
C PRO A 364 10.31 -14.81 2.95
N PRO A 365 10.75 -14.02 3.95
CA PRO A 365 10.29 -12.65 4.10
C PRO A 365 11.00 -11.75 3.09
N VAL A 366 10.27 -10.81 2.50
CA VAL A 366 10.81 -9.76 1.63
C VAL A 366 10.59 -8.42 2.32
N LEU A 367 11.69 -7.74 2.61
CA LEU A 367 11.71 -6.50 3.39
C LEU A 367 11.01 -6.64 4.75
N GLY A 368 11.30 -7.74 5.45
CA GLY A 368 10.79 -8.00 6.80
C GLY A 368 9.36 -8.52 6.87
N SER A 369 8.69 -8.78 5.74
CA SER A 369 7.30 -9.27 5.70
C SER A 369 7.10 -10.35 4.63
N ARG A 370 6.18 -11.28 4.90
CA ARG A 370 5.72 -12.34 3.99
C ARG A 370 4.53 -11.92 3.11
N SER A 371 4.05 -10.68 3.22
CA SER A 371 2.88 -10.22 2.46
C SER A 371 3.12 -10.01 0.97
N THR A 372 2.14 -10.34 0.14
CA THR A 372 2.12 -9.87 -1.25
C THR A 372 1.66 -8.42 -1.32
N ASP A 373 2.44 -7.56 -1.95
CA ASP A 373 2.04 -6.21 -2.43
C ASP A 373 1.80 -6.30 -3.95
N LEU A 374 0.53 -6.25 -4.37
CA LEU A 374 0.18 -6.34 -5.79
C LEU A 374 0.54 -5.08 -6.59
N MET A 375 0.52 -3.92 -5.94
CA MET A 375 0.82 -2.65 -6.61
C MET A 375 2.31 -2.59 -6.97
N SER A 376 3.16 -2.95 -6.01
CA SER A 376 4.61 -2.87 -6.15
C SER A 376 5.25 -4.14 -6.70
N GLY A 377 4.56 -5.28 -6.66
CA GLY A 377 5.13 -6.59 -7.02
C GLY A 377 6.16 -7.07 -5.99
N ILE A 378 5.97 -6.74 -4.72
CA ILE A 378 6.90 -7.10 -3.63
C ILE A 378 6.31 -8.24 -2.80
N GLY A 379 7.17 -9.19 -2.41
CA GLY A 379 6.77 -10.37 -1.63
C GLY A 379 6.39 -11.55 -2.52
N PRO A 380 5.77 -12.60 -1.95
CA PRO A 380 5.38 -13.79 -2.70
C PRO A 380 4.41 -13.44 -3.83
N ALA A 381 4.54 -14.15 -4.97
CA ALA A 381 3.59 -14.02 -6.06
C ALA A 381 2.18 -14.51 -5.63
N PRO A 382 1.11 -14.06 -6.31
CA PRO A 382 -0.22 -14.65 -6.15
C PRO A 382 -0.17 -16.17 -6.34
N LEU A 383 -0.91 -16.89 -5.50
CA LEU A 383 -0.87 -18.35 -5.49
C LEU A 383 -1.42 -18.93 -6.79
N ALA A 384 -0.76 -19.98 -7.29
CA ALA A 384 -1.19 -20.76 -8.44
C ALA A 384 -1.40 -22.23 -8.06
N ALA A 385 -2.17 -22.97 -8.85
CA ALA A 385 -2.29 -24.42 -8.69
C ALA A 385 -0.90 -25.09 -8.76
N GLY A 386 -0.67 -26.08 -7.90
CA GLY A 386 0.61 -26.76 -7.71
C GLY A 386 1.59 -26.02 -6.77
N THR A 387 1.26 -24.82 -6.28
CA THR A 387 2.12 -24.13 -5.30
C THR A 387 2.12 -24.92 -3.98
N VAL A 388 3.30 -25.29 -3.49
CA VAL A 388 3.47 -25.96 -2.19
C VAL A 388 3.95 -24.94 -1.17
N LEU A 389 3.15 -24.73 -0.13
CA LEU A 389 3.39 -23.77 0.94
C LEU A 389 3.92 -24.50 2.18
N PRO A 390 5.20 -24.35 2.54
CA PRO A 390 5.74 -24.97 3.74
C PRO A 390 5.08 -24.39 5.00
N VAL A 391 4.88 -25.24 6.01
CA VAL A 391 4.37 -24.86 7.32
C VAL A 391 5.52 -24.76 8.31
N GLY A 392 5.57 -23.66 9.06
CA GLY A 392 6.62 -23.42 10.04
C GLY A 392 6.58 -24.38 11.23
N ALA A 393 7.71 -24.48 11.95
CA ALA A 393 7.77 -25.29 13.16
C ALA A 393 6.87 -24.72 14.27
N VAL A 394 6.19 -25.60 14.98
CA VAL A 394 5.33 -25.23 16.10
C VAL A 394 6.14 -25.14 17.38
N ASP A 395 6.18 -23.96 18.01
CA ASP A 395 6.65 -23.83 19.38
C ASP A 395 5.66 -24.50 20.34
N SER A 396 6.16 -25.48 21.11
CA SER A 396 5.37 -26.28 22.07
C SER A 396 4.65 -25.46 23.15
N ALA A 397 5.00 -24.19 23.34
CA ALA A 397 4.43 -23.33 24.38
C ALA A 397 3.08 -22.67 24.05
N ARG A 398 2.55 -22.80 22.82
CA ARG A 398 1.36 -22.05 22.37
C ARG A 398 0.10 -22.92 22.28
N ALA A 399 -0.93 -22.59 23.06
CA ALA A 399 -2.21 -23.29 23.02
C ALA A 399 -3.02 -22.98 21.75
N VAL A 400 -3.75 -23.99 21.27
CA VAL A 400 -4.79 -23.82 20.23
C VAL A 400 -6.01 -23.13 20.86
N GLY A 401 -6.67 -22.26 20.11
CA GLY A 401 -7.84 -21.51 20.58
C GLY A 401 -9.13 -22.32 20.65
N HIS A 402 -10.20 -21.69 21.15
CA HIS A 402 -11.57 -22.21 21.07
C HIS A 402 -12.32 -21.52 19.94
N ALA A 403 -13.44 -22.11 19.50
CA ALA A 403 -14.36 -21.45 18.58
C ALA A 403 -14.78 -20.07 19.12
N GLU A 404 -14.74 -19.05 18.26
CA GLU A 404 -15.06 -17.66 18.62
C GLU A 404 -16.03 -17.05 17.58
N PRO A 405 -16.82 -16.02 17.94
CA PRO A 405 -17.70 -15.35 16.96
C PRO A 405 -16.88 -14.65 15.86
N PRO A 406 -17.48 -14.38 14.68
CA PRO A 406 -16.81 -13.65 13.60
C PRO A 406 -16.25 -12.31 14.08
N ALA A 407 -15.06 -11.94 13.63
CA ALA A 407 -14.49 -10.62 13.88
C ALA A 407 -15.16 -9.51 13.05
N LEU A 408 -15.94 -9.88 12.02
CA LEU A 408 -16.66 -8.96 11.15
C LEU A 408 -17.83 -8.27 11.86
N PRO A 409 -18.13 -7.00 11.51
CA PRO A 409 -19.35 -6.35 11.97
C PRO A 409 -20.60 -7.13 11.59
N ALA A 410 -21.63 -7.08 12.44
CA ALA A 410 -22.92 -7.73 12.19
C ALA A 410 -23.57 -7.25 10.87
N ASP A 411 -23.35 -5.99 10.49
CA ASP A 411 -23.88 -5.39 9.25
C ASP A 411 -23.27 -6.00 7.97
N LEU A 412 -22.19 -6.77 8.09
CA LEU A 412 -21.56 -7.54 7.03
C LEU A 412 -21.88 -9.04 7.10
N SER A 413 -22.82 -9.45 7.96
CA SER A 413 -23.26 -10.85 8.09
C SER A 413 -24.37 -11.20 7.10
N PRO A 414 -24.49 -12.49 6.71
CA PRO A 414 -25.63 -12.96 5.92
C PRO A 414 -26.95 -12.56 6.61
N GLY A 415 -27.81 -11.82 5.91
CA GLY A 415 -29.10 -11.35 6.43
C GLY A 415 -29.16 -9.90 6.91
N ALA A 416 -28.10 -9.09 6.76
CA ALA A 416 -28.08 -7.65 7.10
C ALA A 416 -29.04 -6.75 6.27
N GLY A 417 -29.89 -7.34 5.41
CA GLY A 417 -31.05 -6.66 4.82
C GLY A 417 -30.72 -5.52 3.86
N GLY A 418 -29.50 -5.46 3.31
CA GLY A 418 -29.09 -4.43 2.36
C GLY A 418 -28.89 -3.03 2.96
N SER A 419 -28.78 -2.93 4.29
CA SER A 419 -28.44 -1.65 4.94
C SER A 419 -26.99 -1.25 4.62
N PRO A 420 -26.70 0.05 4.48
CA PRO A 420 -25.34 0.50 4.21
C PRO A 420 -24.43 0.25 5.40
N VAL A 421 -23.23 -0.25 5.15
CA VAL A 421 -22.17 -0.37 6.16
C VAL A 421 -21.76 1.03 6.59
N VAL A 422 -21.70 1.28 7.90
CA VAL A 422 -21.30 2.60 8.42
C VAL A 422 -19.82 2.59 8.75
N LEU A 423 -19.04 3.45 8.10
CA LEU A 423 -17.62 3.65 8.37
C LEU A 423 -17.39 5.03 9.00
N ARG A 424 -16.61 5.08 10.09
CA ARG A 424 -16.25 6.33 10.75
C ARG A 424 -15.06 6.97 10.06
N ILE A 425 -15.17 8.27 9.79
CA ILE A 425 -14.14 9.05 9.10
C ILE A 425 -13.68 10.25 9.94
N THR A 426 -12.38 10.53 9.93
CA THR A 426 -11.83 11.79 10.41
C THR A 426 -11.65 12.75 9.23
N THR A 427 -11.88 14.04 9.46
CA THR A 427 -11.73 15.07 8.43
C THR A 427 -10.27 15.37 8.06
N GLY A 428 -10.02 15.62 6.78
CA GLY A 428 -8.71 16.03 6.26
C GLY A 428 -7.83 14.90 5.73
N PRO A 429 -6.61 15.24 5.26
CA PRO A 429 -5.91 16.51 5.46
C PRO A 429 -6.36 17.66 4.55
N ARG A 430 -7.00 17.40 3.40
CA ARG A 430 -7.35 18.40 2.37
C ARG A 430 -8.85 18.66 2.27
N HIS A 431 -9.56 18.62 3.40
CA HIS A 431 -10.98 18.94 3.45
C HIS A 431 -11.29 20.37 2.92
N ASP A 432 -10.34 21.30 3.05
CA ASP A 432 -10.39 22.67 2.56
C ASP A 432 -10.30 22.81 1.02
N TRP A 433 -10.10 21.70 0.30
CA TRP A 433 -10.20 21.64 -1.15
C TRP A 433 -11.62 21.38 -1.66
N PHE A 434 -12.60 21.18 -0.77
CA PHE A 434 -13.97 20.79 -1.15
C PHE A 434 -14.99 21.81 -0.67
N THR A 435 -16.07 21.95 -1.44
CA THR A 435 -17.17 22.86 -1.12
C THR A 435 -17.92 22.40 0.14
N PRO A 436 -18.59 23.30 0.90
CA PRO A 436 -19.44 22.89 2.03
C PRO A 436 -20.48 21.83 1.65
N ARG A 437 -21.09 21.97 0.46
CA ARG A 437 -22.02 20.99 -0.10
C ARG A 437 -21.40 19.60 -0.29
N SER A 438 -20.11 19.53 -0.62
CA SER A 438 -19.40 18.25 -0.77
C SER A 438 -19.16 17.56 0.57
N HIS A 439 -18.93 18.33 1.64
CA HIS A 439 -18.85 17.77 3.00
C HIS A 439 -20.19 17.20 3.45
N GLU A 440 -21.28 17.92 3.19
CA GLU A 440 -22.65 17.43 3.43
C GLU A 440 -22.96 16.19 2.58
N ALA A 441 -22.58 16.19 1.30
CA ALA A 441 -22.78 15.07 0.40
C ALA A 441 -21.97 13.83 0.81
N LEU A 442 -20.76 14.00 1.34
CA LEU A 442 -19.91 12.89 1.78
C LEU A 442 -20.60 12.03 2.85
N THR A 443 -21.20 12.68 3.85
CA THR A 443 -21.80 12.02 5.03
C THR A 443 -23.32 11.84 4.93
N GLY A 444 -23.98 12.64 4.09
CA GLY A 444 -25.44 12.66 3.95
C GLY A 444 -26.01 11.61 2.99
N GLN A 445 -25.18 10.94 2.18
CA GLN A 445 -25.63 9.94 1.21
C GLN A 445 -24.98 8.57 1.41
N ALA A 446 -25.58 7.54 0.80
CA ALA A 446 -24.93 6.24 0.68
C ALA A 446 -24.13 6.18 -0.63
N TRP A 447 -22.96 5.56 -0.55
CA TRP A 447 -22.06 5.33 -1.68
C TRP A 447 -22.13 3.86 -2.08
N THR A 448 -22.04 3.56 -3.37
CA THR A 448 -22.06 2.18 -3.88
C THR A 448 -20.65 1.76 -4.27
N VAL A 449 -20.22 0.59 -3.80
CA VAL A 449 -18.93 0.00 -4.17
C VAL A 449 -18.96 -0.48 -5.62
N THR A 450 -18.00 -0.05 -6.43
CA THR A 450 -17.94 -0.43 -7.84
C THR A 450 -17.13 -1.71 -8.06
N ALA A 451 -17.32 -2.35 -9.22
CA ALA A 451 -16.57 -3.54 -9.62
C ALA A 451 -15.07 -3.29 -9.88
N GLU A 452 -14.64 -2.03 -9.94
CA GLU A 452 -13.22 -1.65 -10.09
C GLU A 452 -12.44 -1.67 -8.75
N SER A 453 -13.11 -2.03 -7.66
CA SER A 453 -12.51 -2.09 -6.31
C SER A 453 -11.55 -3.27 -6.16
N ASN A 454 -10.44 -3.05 -5.48
CA ASN A 454 -9.41 -4.07 -5.26
C ASN A 454 -8.65 -3.80 -3.93
N ARG A 455 -7.49 -4.43 -3.73
CA ARG A 455 -6.66 -4.25 -2.52
C ARG A 455 -5.99 -2.87 -2.41
N ILE A 456 -5.90 -2.11 -3.49
CA ILE A 456 -5.38 -0.74 -3.49
C ILE A 456 -6.44 0.20 -2.92
N GLY A 457 -7.70 0.02 -3.34
CA GLY A 457 -8.79 0.81 -2.78
C GLY A 457 -10.20 0.37 -3.20
N VAL A 458 -11.16 0.77 -2.38
CA VAL A 458 -12.61 0.67 -2.66
C VAL A 458 -13.02 1.90 -3.46
N ARG A 459 -13.53 1.68 -4.66
CA ARG A 459 -13.99 2.76 -5.55
C ARG A 459 -15.48 2.96 -5.37
N LEU A 460 -15.89 4.21 -5.19
CA LEU A 460 -17.25 4.56 -4.79
C LEU A 460 -17.98 5.33 -5.89
N GLY A 461 -19.19 4.88 -6.21
CA GLY A 461 -20.16 5.59 -7.04
C GLY A 461 -21.29 6.20 -6.21
N THR A 462 -22.04 7.13 -6.80
CA THR A 462 -23.10 7.88 -6.12
C THR A 462 -24.48 7.21 -6.14
N GLY A 463 -24.57 5.93 -6.48
CA GLY A 463 -25.84 5.20 -6.51
C GLY A 463 -25.68 3.83 -7.16
N PRO A 464 -26.72 2.99 -7.14
CA PRO A 464 -26.68 1.70 -7.80
C PRO A 464 -26.53 1.91 -9.32
N SER A 465 -25.77 1.06 -10.00
CA SER A 465 -25.54 1.14 -11.45
C SER A 465 -26.80 0.86 -12.30
N THR A 466 -27.98 0.77 -11.68
CA THR A 466 -29.26 0.49 -12.33
C THR A 466 -29.86 1.77 -12.94
N PRO A 467 -30.35 1.71 -14.20
CA PRO A 467 -31.05 2.84 -14.82
C PRO A 467 -32.28 3.26 -14.02
N GLY A 468 -32.41 4.54 -13.69
CA GLY A 468 -33.60 5.13 -13.06
C GLY A 468 -33.54 5.29 -11.53
N ALA A 469 -32.43 4.92 -10.87
CA ALA A 469 -32.19 5.32 -9.48
C ALA A 469 -31.69 6.78 -9.43
N ASP A 470 -32.08 7.54 -8.40
CA ASP A 470 -31.54 8.87 -8.17
C ASP A 470 -30.03 8.78 -7.97
N ALA A 471 -29.27 9.27 -8.96
CA ALA A 471 -27.82 9.39 -8.86
C ALA A 471 -27.51 10.45 -7.80
N GLY A 472 -26.81 10.05 -6.74
CA GLY A 472 -26.30 10.95 -5.73
C GLY A 472 -25.28 11.95 -6.30
N THR A 473 -24.78 12.83 -5.44
CA THR A 473 -23.97 13.97 -5.87
C THR A 473 -22.46 13.67 -5.78
N PRO A 474 -21.70 13.71 -6.89
CA PRO A 474 -20.24 13.68 -6.84
C PRO A 474 -19.67 14.88 -6.08
N LEU A 475 -18.49 14.73 -5.50
CA LEU A 475 -17.86 15.76 -4.69
C LEU A 475 -17.17 16.81 -5.57
N GLU A 476 -17.45 18.08 -5.29
CA GLU A 476 -16.93 19.24 -6.02
C GLU A 476 -15.75 19.88 -5.28
N ARG A 477 -14.70 20.21 -6.03
CA ARG A 477 -13.55 20.94 -5.50
C ARG A 477 -13.88 22.44 -5.39
N ALA A 478 -13.47 23.05 -4.29
CA ALA A 478 -13.47 24.48 -4.08
C ALA A 478 -12.19 25.17 -4.62
N ARG A 479 -11.17 24.38 -4.98
CA ARG A 479 -9.88 24.86 -5.50
C ARG A 479 -9.55 24.22 -6.84
N GLU A 480 -9.05 25.04 -7.75
CA GLU A 480 -8.51 24.60 -9.03
C GLU A 480 -6.99 24.32 -8.93
N GLY A 481 -6.45 23.59 -9.89
CA GLY A 481 -5.02 23.26 -9.97
C GLY A 481 -4.65 21.86 -9.47
N GLU A 482 -3.37 21.54 -9.56
CA GLU A 482 -2.79 20.28 -9.11
C GLU A 482 -2.29 20.39 -7.67
N LEU A 483 -2.56 19.37 -6.87
CA LEU A 483 -1.97 19.23 -5.55
C LEU A 483 -0.59 18.58 -5.73
N PRO A 484 0.50 19.22 -5.26
CA PRO A 484 1.80 18.57 -5.21
C PRO A 484 1.69 17.26 -4.44
N SER A 485 2.40 16.22 -4.91
CA SER A 485 2.33 14.91 -4.27
C SER A 485 2.62 15.00 -2.77
N GLU A 486 1.77 14.37 -1.98
CA GLU A 486 1.87 14.29 -0.52
C GLU A 486 1.68 12.85 -0.06
N GLY A 487 2.17 12.55 1.15
CA GLY A 487 2.01 11.23 1.74
C GLY A 487 0.54 10.89 2.01
N VAL A 488 0.15 9.65 1.72
CA VAL A 488 -1.19 9.13 2.00
C VAL A 488 -1.11 7.83 2.81
N VAL A 489 -2.17 7.54 3.56
CA VAL A 489 -2.25 6.33 4.42
C VAL A 489 -3.46 5.47 4.04
N ALA A 490 -3.44 4.18 4.41
CA ALA A 490 -4.64 3.35 4.41
C ALA A 490 -5.79 4.04 5.17
N GLY A 491 -6.98 3.99 4.59
CA GLY A 491 -8.16 4.72 5.05
C GLY A 491 -8.39 6.07 4.39
N SER A 492 -7.40 6.67 3.72
CA SER A 492 -7.59 7.94 3.01
C SER A 492 -8.71 7.85 1.97
N LEU A 493 -9.66 8.77 2.01
CA LEU A 493 -10.65 9.01 0.94
C LEU A 493 -10.10 10.05 -0.02
N GLN A 494 -9.40 9.57 -1.05
CA GLN A 494 -8.88 10.42 -2.11
C GLN A 494 -9.99 10.72 -3.14
N VAL A 495 -10.08 11.96 -3.61
CA VAL A 495 -11.10 12.39 -4.58
C VAL A 495 -10.45 12.89 -5.87
N PRO A 496 -10.44 12.09 -6.95
CA PRO A 496 -10.02 12.51 -8.28
C PRO A 496 -10.92 13.62 -8.87
N PRO A 497 -10.57 14.19 -10.03
CA PRO A 497 -11.40 15.20 -10.70
C PRO A 497 -12.84 14.78 -11.02
N SER A 498 -13.11 13.46 -11.08
CA SER A 498 -14.48 12.93 -11.26
C SER A 498 -15.41 13.19 -10.07
N GLY A 499 -14.88 13.59 -8.90
CA GLY A 499 -15.66 13.76 -7.68
C GLY A 499 -16.07 12.45 -7.00
N LEU A 500 -15.65 11.30 -7.53
CA LEU A 500 -15.98 9.97 -7.01
C LEU A 500 -14.86 9.47 -6.07
N PRO A 501 -15.12 9.28 -4.76
CA PRO A 501 -14.07 8.94 -3.82
C PRO A 501 -13.47 7.54 -4.05
N VAL A 502 -12.19 7.41 -3.74
CA VAL A 502 -11.47 6.15 -3.63
C VAL A 502 -10.96 6.01 -2.19
N LEU A 503 -11.47 5.02 -1.47
CA LEU A 503 -11.01 4.67 -0.12
C LEU A 503 -9.81 3.73 -0.21
N PHE A 504 -8.63 4.22 0.16
CA PHE A 504 -7.40 3.43 0.11
C PHE A 504 -7.36 2.31 1.15
N LEU A 505 -6.89 1.13 0.73
CA LEU A 505 -6.77 -0.10 1.54
C LEU A 505 -5.29 -0.50 1.69
N ALA A 506 -4.99 -1.79 1.90
CA ALA A 506 -3.66 -2.28 2.29
C ALA A 506 -2.55 -2.01 1.26
N ASP A 507 -2.86 -2.09 -0.04
CA ASP A 507 -1.86 -1.92 -1.12
C ASP A 507 -1.89 -0.49 -1.69
N HIS A 508 -2.28 0.51 -0.88
CA HIS A 508 -2.40 1.89 -1.30
C HIS A 508 -1.05 2.47 -1.76
N PRO A 509 -1.02 3.44 -2.70
CA PRO A 509 0.20 4.17 -3.01
C PRO A 509 0.68 4.93 -1.76
N VAL A 510 1.99 5.13 -1.61
CA VAL A 510 2.52 5.88 -0.45
C VAL A 510 2.40 7.39 -0.63
N THR A 511 2.41 7.89 -1.87
CA THR A 511 2.13 9.30 -2.19
C THR A 511 0.99 9.44 -3.19
N GLY A 512 0.30 10.58 -3.17
CA GLY A 512 -0.79 10.90 -4.08
C GLY A 512 -0.87 12.38 -4.44
N GLY A 513 -1.34 12.69 -5.66
CA GLY A 513 -1.51 14.07 -6.15
C GLY A 513 -2.97 14.54 -6.19
N TYR A 514 -3.89 13.82 -5.56
CA TYR A 514 -5.29 14.21 -5.45
C TYR A 514 -5.65 14.45 -3.97
N PRO A 515 -6.51 15.45 -3.70
CA PRO A 515 -6.87 15.83 -2.33
C PRO A 515 -7.63 14.70 -1.63
N VAL A 516 -7.23 14.48 -0.38
CA VAL A 516 -7.89 13.55 0.55
C VAL A 516 -8.86 14.34 1.42
N ILE A 517 -10.16 14.07 1.29
CA ILE A 517 -11.22 14.81 2.01
C ILE A 517 -11.33 14.38 3.47
N GLY A 518 -11.04 13.12 3.76
CA GLY A 518 -11.10 12.49 5.07
C GLY A 518 -10.39 11.14 5.07
N ALA A 519 -10.31 10.49 6.22
CA ALA A 519 -9.74 9.16 6.35
C ALA A 519 -10.59 8.27 7.27
N VAL A 520 -10.92 7.06 6.79
CA VAL A 520 -11.55 6.00 7.61
C VAL A 520 -10.60 5.60 8.72
N ILE A 521 -11.12 5.45 9.94
CA ILE A 521 -10.31 5.07 11.08
C ILE A 521 -9.80 3.62 10.95
N PRO A 522 -8.60 3.28 11.48
CA PRO A 522 -8.02 1.96 11.35
C PRO A 522 -8.91 0.79 11.79
N GLU A 523 -9.78 1.03 12.77
CA GLU A 523 -10.69 0.04 13.36
C GLU A 523 -11.84 -0.35 12.41
N ASP A 524 -12.15 0.50 11.42
CA ASP A 524 -13.21 0.25 10.43
C ASP A 524 -12.63 -0.22 9.08
N LEU A 525 -11.30 -0.22 8.89
CA LEU A 525 -10.65 -0.74 7.68
C LEU A 525 -10.91 -2.24 7.44
N PRO A 526 -10.93 -3.12 8.46
CA PRO A 526 -11.39 -4.50 8.30
C PRO A 526 -12.77 -4.62 7.63
N ALA A 527 -13.72 -3.77 8.03
CA ALA A 527 -15.06 -3.75 7.46
C ALA A 527 -15.04 -3.24 6.02
N ALA A 528 -14.28 -2.17 5.74
CA ALA A 528 -14.11 -1.63 4.39
C ALA A 528 -13.52 -2.67 3.42
N ALA A 529 -12.53 -3.44 3.89
CA ALA A 529 -11.92 -4.52 3.13
C ALA A 529 -12.84 -5.72 2.88
N GLN A 530 -14.05 -5.74 3.42
CA GLN A 530 -15.00 -6.83 3.21
C GLN A 530 -16.17 -6.43 2.30
N LEU A 531 -16.20 -5.19 1.81
CA LEU A 531 -17.26 -4.71 0.93
C LEU A 531 -17.14 -5.32 -0.48
N PRO A 532 -18.10 -6.15 -0.92
CA PRO A 532 -18.15 -6.61 -2.31
C PRO A 532 -18.69 -5.51 -3.25
N PRO A 533 -18.46 -5.62 -4.58
CA PRO A 533 -19.14 -4.77 -5.56
C PRO A 533 -20.66 -4.79 -5.38
N GLY A 534 -21.29 -3.62 -5.47
CA GLY A 534 -22.72 -3.41 -5.23
C GLY A 534 -23.10 -3.20 -3.76
N ALA A 535 -22.19 -3.45 -2.81
CA ALA A 535 -22.43 -3.08 -1.40
C ALA A 535 -22.56 -1.55 -1.27
N THR A 536 -23.31 -1.12 -0.25
CA THR A 536 -23.48 0.30 0.05
C THR A 536 -22.77 0.66 1.35
N VAL A 537 -22.23 1.89 1.40
CA VAL A 537 -21.48 2.41 2.54
C VAL A 537 -21.93 3.83 2.87
N ARG A 538 -21.98 4.17 4.15
CA ARG A 538 -22.21 5.53 4.66
C ARG A 538 -21.05 5.96 5.54
N PHE A 539 -20.75 7.24 5.51
CA PHE A 539 -19.69 7.82 6.34
C PHE A 539 -20.27 8.64 7.48
N VAL A 540 -19.71 8.45 8.68
CA VAL A 540 -20.03 9.25 9.86
C VAL A 540 -18.76 9.91 10.35
N GLU A 541 -18.80 11.23 10.46
CA GLU A 541 -17.66 12.01 10.93
C GLU A 541 -17.39 11.76 12.42
N VAL A 542 -16.12 11.64 12.75
CA VAL A 542 -15.60 11.52 14.10
C VAL A 542 -14.40 12.43 14.28
N ASP A 543 -14.25 12.97 15.49
CA ASP A 543 -13.15 13.88 15.79
C ASP A 543 -11.87 13.09 16.18
N PRO A 544 -10.75 13.28 15.46
CA PRO A 544 -9.48 12.60 15.75
C PRO A 544 -8.94 12.84 17.17
N GLU A 545 -9.31 13.95 17.82
CA GLU A 545 -8.88 14.29 19.18
C GLU A 545 -9.74 13.62 20.27
N THR A 546 -11.02 13.41 20.03
CA THR A 546 -11.96 12.90 21.06
C THR A 546 -12.35 11.45 20.86
N LEU A 547 -11.96 10.82 19.74
CA LEU A 547 -12.08 9.39 19.48
C LEU A 547 -11.45 8.56 20.61
N GLN A 548 -12.28 8.13 21.56
CA GLN A 548 -11.92 7.07 22.49
C GLN A 548 -11.82 5.74 21.73
N PRO A 549 -11.02 4.77 22.22
CA PRO A 549 -11.18 3.39 21.76
C PRO A 549 -12.66 3.00 21.89
N PRO A 550 -13.21 2.21 20.95
CA PRO A 550 -14.59 1.76 21.06
C PRO A 550 -14.79 1.15 22.45
N ALA A 551 -15.82 1.59 23.17
CA ALA A 551 -16.23 0.91 24.40
C ALA A 551 -16.47 -0.57 24.03
N PRO A 552 -16.00 -1.54 24.84
CA PRO A 552 -16.31 -2.94 24.58
C PRO A 552 -17.83 -3.07 24.43
N LEU A 553 -18.26 -3.68 23.32
CA LEU A 553 -19.68 -3.80 22.98
C LEU A 553 -20.44 -4.31 24.21
N PRO A 554 -21.55 -3.66 24.62
CA PRO A 554 -22.32 -4.14 25.75
C PRO A 554 -22.77 -5.56 25.46
N SER A 555 -22.40 -6.50 26.35
CA SER A 555 -22.87 -7.88 26.25
C SER A 555 -24.39 -7.86 26.27
N THR A 556 -25.03 -8.15 25.15
CA THR A 556 -26.46 -8.41 25.09
C THR A 556 -26.72 -9.78 25.70
N ARG A 557 -26.57 -9.89 27.03
CA ARG A 557 -27.22 -10.96 27.79
C ARG A 557 -28.72 -10.71 27.65
N LYS A 558 -29.35 -11.38 26.68
CA LYS A 558 -30.79 -11.67 26.78
C LYS A 558 -30.96 -12.43 28.10
N LYS A 559 -31.60 -11.77 29.08
CA LYS A 559 -32.13 -12.47 30.26
C LYS A 559 -33.08 -13.55 29.74
N GLN A 560 -32.76 -14.80 30.07
CA GLN A 560 -33.72 -15.91 30.00
C GLN A 560 -34.83 -15.68 31.03
#